data_AF-A0A7T8GUD9-F1
#
_entry.id   AF-A0A7T8GUD9-F1
#
_cell.length_a   1.000
_cell.length_b   1.000
_cell.length_c   1.000
_cell.angle_alpha   90.00
_cell.angle_beta   90.00
_cell.angle_gamma   90.00
#
_symmetry.space_group_name_H-M   'P 1'
#
loop_
_entity.id
_entity.type
_entity.pdbx_description
1 polymer ?
#
loop_
_entity_poly.entity_id
_entity_poly.type
_entity_poly.pdbx_seq_one_letter_code
_entity_poly.pdbx_strand_id
1 'polypeptide(L)'
;MSSELERRTTIIVALRCGRAPKEIIDFFNSVMQTVVKPWMTQIAAGRPYLYQQDGAPAHTFNLVQKLVLRESRHVLVKGVLAPSSPDLNPCDYYLWGVLERDTNKRAHNTVDSLKAAIIQAVANLSSEQVAHVVGRFRHRVEAVIVKGGSWIE
;
A
#
# COMPACT_ATOMS: atom_id res chain seq x y z
N MET A 1 -13.74 14.93 -24.89
CA MET A 1 -14.10 15.29 -23.49
C MET A 1 -15.05 14.29 -22.80
N SER A 2 -15.76 13.40 -23.52
CA SER A 2 -16.68 12.41 -22.92
C SER A 2 -16.00 11.11 -22.42
N SER A 3 -14.95 10.65 -23.11
CA SER A 3 -14.32 9.34 -22.84
C SER A 3 -13.45 9.27 -21.57
N GLU A 4 -12.89 10.40 -21.12
CA GLU A 4 -12.08 10.48 -19.90
C GLU A 4 -12.95 10.45 -18.63
N LEU A 5 -14.16 11.02 -18.71
CA LEU A 5 -15.14 11.01 -17.61
C LEU A 5 -15.78 9.61 -17.46
N GLU A 6 -16.03 8.93 -18.58
CA GLU A 6 -16.47 7.53 -18.58
C GLU A 6 -15.38 6.59 -18.03
N ARG A 7 -14.10 6.77 -18.41
CA ARG A 7 -12.98 6.00 -17.83
C ARG A 7 -12.83 6.21 -16.32
N ARG A 8 -13.00 7.45 -15.84
CA ARG A 8 -12.99 7.76 -14.39
C ARG A 8 -14.18 7.12 -13.67
N THR A 9 -15.34 7.05 -14.32
CA THR A 9 -16.53 6.39 -13.76
C THR A 9 -16.36 4.87 -13.74
N THR A 10 -15.79 4.27 -14.77
CA THR A 10 -15.48 2.83 -14.82
C THR A 10 -14.42 2.42 -13.80
N ILE A 11 -13.42 3.26 -13.53
CA ILE A 11 -12.41 3.01 -12.48
C ILE A 11 -13.02 3.17 -11.08
N ILE A 12 -13.91 4.14 -10.86
CA ILE A 12 -14.68 4.26 -9.59
C ILE A 12 -15.62 3.06 -9.39
N VAL A 13 -16.20 2.53 -10.47
CA VAL A 13 -16.99 1.28 -10.44
C VAL A 13 -16.10 0.06 -10.24
N ALA A 14 -14.86 0.03 -10.74
CA ALA A 14 -13.93 -1.09 -10.52
C ALA A 14 -13.40 -1.13 -9.07
N LEU A 15 -13.22 0.03 -8.43
CA LEU A 15 -12.86 0.15 -7.00
C LEU A 15 -14.06 -0.08 -6.07
N ARG A 16 -15.29 0.04 -6.58
CA ARG A 16 -16.51 -0.50 -5.97
C ARG A 16 -16.72 -1.92 -6.48
N CYS A 17 -16.11 -2.94 -5.87
CA CYS A 17 -16.43 -4.36 -6.17
C CYS A 17 -17.89 -4.75 -5.83
N GLY A 18 -18.91 -3.97 -6.20
CA GLY A 18 -20.30 -4.11 -5.75
C GLY A 18 -20.50 -3.97 -4.24
N ARG A 19 -19.42 -3.75 -3.46
CA ARG A 19 -19.46 -3.83 -2.01
C ARG A 19 -20.09 -2.59 -1.37
N ALA A 20 -20.98 -2.83 -0.41
CA ALA A 20 -21.59 -1.78 0.37
C ALA A 20 -20.53 -1.05 1.20
N PRO A 21 -20.70 0.26 1.49
CA PRO A 21 -19.77 1.02 2.33
C PRO A 21 -19.47 0.34 3.68
N LYS A 22 -20.46 -0.34 4.26
CA LYS A 22 -20.31 -1.11 5.48
C LYS A 22 -19.30 -2.25 5.32
N GLU A 23 -19.37 -3.02 4.25
CA GLU A 23 -18.47 -4.14 3.99
C GLU A 23 -17.02 -3.69 3.82
N ILE A 24 -16.82 -2.53 3.20
CA ILE A 24 -15.50 -1.90 3.10
C ILE A 24 -14.97 -1.58 4.50
N ILE A 25 -15.75 -0.89 5.32
CA ILE A 25 -15.33 -0.52 6.69
C ILE A 25 -15.06 -1.77 7.55
N ASP A 26 -15.95 -2.77 7.48
CA ASP A 26 -15.80 -4.01 8.24
C ASP A 26 -14.51 -4.74 7.84
N PHE A 27 -14.19 -4.79 6.54
CA PHE A 27 -12.94 -5.35 6.03
C PHE A 27 -11.72 -4.60 6.57
N PHE A 28 -11.69 -3.26 6.45
CA PHE A 28 -10.59 -2.45 6.98
C PHE A 28 -10.43 -2.60 8.49
N ASN A 29 -11.54 -2.60 9.24
CA ASN A 29 -11.51 -2.82 10.67
C ASN A 29 -10.94 -4.19 11.01
N SER A 30 -11.38 -5.24 10.31
CA SER A 30 -10.87 -6.60 10.48
C SER A 30 -9.36 -6.66 10.26
N VAL A 31 -8.85 -6.13 9.13
CA VAL A 31 -7.41 -6.10 8.83
C VAL A 31 -6.64 -5.32 9.89
N MET A 32 -7.15 -4.16 10.32
CA MET A 32 -6.48 -3.34 11.34
C MET A 32 -6.39 -4.07 12.69
N GLN A 33 -7.47 -4.70 13.15
CA GLN A 33 -7.49 -5.36 14.46
C GLN A 33 -6.79 -6.72 14.46
N THR A 34 -6.83 -7.47 13.35
CA THR A 34 -6.32 -8.85 13.30
C THR A 34 -4.91 -8.97 12.74
N VAL A 35 -4.48 -8.02 11.91
CA VAL A 35 -3.17 -8.06 11.23
C VAL A 35 -2.29 -6.89 11.67
N VAL A 36 -2.70 -5.66 11.38
CA VAL A 36 -1.81 -4.49 11.51
C VAL A 36 -1.45 -4.21 12.97
N LYS A 37 -2.45 -4.09 13.86
CA LYS A 37 -2.18 -3.73 15.26
C LYS A 37 -1.40 -4.81 16.03
N PRO A 38 -1.75 -6.11 15.97
CA PRO A 38 -0.97 -7.14 16.66
C PRO A 38 0.48 -7.17 16.17
N TRP A 39 0.69 -7.10 14.86
CA TRP A 39 2.02 -7.11 14.28
C TRP A 39 2.83 -5.87 14.68
N MET A 40 2.26 -4.66 14.55
CA MET A 40 2.94 -3.43 14.95
C MET A 40 3.23 -3.37 16.46
N THR A 41 2.33 -3.90 17.30
CA THR A 41 2.59 -4.01 18.74
C THR A 41 3.84 -4.82 19.01
N GLN A 42 4.02 -5.93 18.30
CA GLN A 42 5.20 -6.79 18.41
C GLN A 42 6.46 -6.10 17.85
N ILE A 43 6.42 -5.62 16.61
CA ILE A 43 7.64 -5.16 15.91
C ILE A 43 8.09 -3.76 16.31
N ALA A 44 7.15 -2.86 16.61
CA ALA A 44 7.48 -1.52 17.06
C ALA A 44 7.98 -1.56 18.50
N ALA A 45 7.51 -2.52 19.31
CA ALA A 45 7.89 -2.67 20.72
C ALA A 45 7.75 -1.35 21.49
N GLY A 46 6.63 -0.65 21.28
CA GLY A 46 6.35 0.66 21.88
C GLY A 46 7.01 1.88 21.21
N ARG A 47 7.88 1.68 20.20
CA ARG A 47 8.45 2.78 19.42
C ARG A 47 7.38 3.43 18.53
N PRO A 48 7.47 4.75 18.28
CA PRO A 48 6.60 5.40 17.31
C PRO A 48 6.87 4.86 15.90
N TYR A 49 5.80 4.71 15.12
CA TYR A 49 5.88 4.31 13.72
C TYR A 49 4.88 5.13 12.89
N LEU A 50 5.18 5.28 11.61
CA LEU A 50 4.29 5.90 10.63
C LEU A 50 3.55 4.83 9.84
N TYR A 51 2.24 4.97 9.72
CA TYR A 51 1.41 4.17 8.84
C TYR A 51 1.21 4.89 7.50
N GLN A 52 1.52 4.22 6.39
CA GLN A 52 1.43 4.76 5.03
C GLN A 52 0.46 3.92 4.18
N GLN A 53 -0.43 4.58 3.43
CA GLN A 53 -1.29 3.97 2.41
C GLN A 53 -1.37 4.88 1.17
N ASP A 54 -1.73 4.31 0.03
CA ASP A 54 -1.94 5.07 -1.20
C ASP A 54 -3.28 5.84 -1.22
N GLY A 55 -3.50 6.61 -2.28
CA GLY A 55 -4.68 7.43 -2.47
C GLY A 55 -5.92 6.69 -3.00
N ALA A 56 -5.98 5.35 -2.96
CA ALA A 56 -7.13 4.61 -3.50
C ALA A 56 -8.46 5.07 -2.85
N PRO A 57 -9.60 5.11 -3.58
CA PRO A 57 -10.89 5.53 -3.05
C PRO A 57 -11.33 4.79 -1.77
N ALA A 58 -10.99 3.51 -1.63
CA ALA A 58 -11.28 2.76 -0.41
C ALA A 58 -10.48 3.29 0.80
N HIS A 59 -9.22 3.67 0.60
CA HIS A 59 -8.35 4.25 1.64
C HIS A 59 -8.73 5.69 1.97
N THR A 60 -9.16 6.47 0.98
CA THR A 60 -9.51 7.89 1.16
C THR A 60 -10.95 8.12 1.63
N PHE A 61 -11.73 7.05 1.80
CA PHE A 61 -13.09 7.12 2.32
C PHE A 61 -13.11 7.62 3.77
N ASN A 62 -13.99 8.58 4.06
CA ASN A 62 -13.99 9.30 5.34
C ASN A 62 -14.07 8.38 6.57
N LEU A 63 -14.86 7.30 6.50
CA LEU A 63 -15.00 6.37 7.63
C LEU A 63 -13.76 5.49 7.81
N VAL A 64 -13.09 5.11 6.72
CA VAL A 64 -11.81 4.39 6.78
C VAL A 64 -10.72 5.29 7.33
N GLN A 65 -10.62 6.54 6.88
CA GLN A 65 -9.67 7.52 7.41
C GLN A 65 -9.86 7.76 8.92
N LYS A 66 -11.12 7.93 9.38
CA LYS A 66 -11.42 8.04 10.82
C LYS A 66 -11.00 6.79 11.60
N LEU A 67 -11.21 5.60 11.04
CA LEU A 67 -10.78 4.35 11.65
C LEU A 67 -9.25 4.29 11.76
N VAL A 68 -8.54 4.52 10.66
CA VAL A 68 -7.06 4.46 10.64
C VAL A 68 -6.45 5.49 11.61
N LEU A 69 -6.98 6.71 11.65
CA LEU A 69 -6.57 7.75 12.61
C LEU A 69 -6.82 7.38 14.07
N ARG A 70 -7.91 6.66 14.36
CA ARG A 70 -8.20 6.17 15.71
C ARG A 70 -7.22 5.08 16.13
N GLU A 71 -6.86 4.20 15.20
CA GLU A 71 -6.06 3.01 15.49
C GLU A 71 -4.54 3.24 15.41
N SER A 72 -4.08 4.29 14.73
CA SER A 72 -2.65 4.56 14.50
C SER A 72 -2.30 6.00 14.90
N ARG A 73 -1.29 6.14 15.78
CA ARG A 73 -0.90 7.45 16.34
C ARG A 73 -0.18 8.37 15.35
N HIS A 74 0.48 7.82 14.33
CA HIS A 74 1.13 8.60 13.28
C HIS A 74 0.81 7.97 11.92
N VAL A 75 -0.03 8.64 11.16
CA VAL A 75 -0.47 8.20 9.83
C VAL A 75 -0.02 9.27 8.84
N LEU A 76 0.58 8.87 7.73
CA LEU A 76 0.71 9.73 6.56
C LEU A 76 -0.67 9.85 5.93
N VAL A 77 -1.44 10.80 6.44
CA VAL A 77 -2.85 11.02 6.06
C VAL A 77 -2.97 11.53 4.63
N LYS A 78 -4.19 11.44 4.11
CA LYS A 78 -4.61 12.05 2.85
C LYS A 78 -4.08 13.50 2.76
N GLY A 79 -3.32 13.78 1.70
CA GLY A 79 -2.76 15.11 1.42
C GLY A 79 -1.28 15.28 1.81
N VAL A 80 -0.69 14.36 2.58
CA VAL A 80 0.76 14.37 2.86
C VAL A 80 1.54 13.70 1.72
N LEU A 81 1.01 12.60 1.18
CA LEU A 81 1.54 11.98 -0.02
C LEU A 81 0.92 12.62 -1.25
N ALA A 82 1.75 12.94 -2.24
CA ALA A 82 1.28 13.40 -3.53
C ALA A 82 0.43 12.30 -4.21
N PRO A 83 -0.68 12.66 -4.89
CA PRO A 83 -1.42 11.71 -5.71
C PRO A 83 -0.51 11.07 -6.76
N SER A 84 -0.84 9.85 -7.16
CA SER A 84 -0.11 9.15 -8.23
C SER A 84 1.41 9.12 -8.00
N SER A 85 1.86 8.79 -6.79
CA SER A 85 3.30 8.79 -6.45
C SER A 85 3.81 7.40 -6.02
N PRO A 86 3.77 6.38 -6.90
CA PRO A 86 4.41 5.09 -6.65
C PRO A 86 5.89 5.22 -6.31
N ASP A 87 6.56 6.26 -6.80
CA ASP A 87 7.94 6.60 -6.45
C ASP A 87 8.17 6.87 -4.95
N LEU A 88 7.11 7.16 -4.20
CA LEU A 88 7.15 7.44 -2.77
C LEU A 88 6.48 6.34 -1.94
N ASN A 89 6.19 5.18 -2.53
CA ASN A 89 5.65 4.03 -1.82
C ASN A 89 6.61 2.83 -1.93
N PRO A 90 7.23 2.38 -0.81
CA PRO A 90 8.14 1.24 -0.81
C PRO A 90 7.53 -0.05 -1.39
N CYS A 91 6.21 -0.20 -1.27
CA CYS A 91 5.53 -1.34 -1.90
C CYS A 91 5.58 -1.25 -3.43
N ASP A 92 5.41 -0.06 -3.99
CA ASP A 92 5.30 0.15 -5.44
C ASP A 92 6.68 0.21 -6.12
N TYR A 93 7.63 0.99 -5.57
CA TYR A 93 8.95 1.10 -6.20
C TYR A 93 9.87 -0.09 -5.95
N TYR A 94 9.48 -1.06 -5.10
CA TYR A 94 10.32 -2.22 -4.79
C TYR A 94 9.55 -3.53 -4.57
N LEU A 95 8.69 -3.62 -3.54
CA LEU A 95 8.13 -4.90 -3.09
C LEU A 95 7.44 -5.65 -4.24
N TRP A 96 6.52 -5.00 -4.94
CA TRP A 96 5.75 -5.65 -6.00
C TRP A 96 6.64 -6.15 -7.15
N GLY A 97 7.65 -5.38 -7.55
CA GLY A 97 8.59 -5.81 -8.58
C GLY A 97 9.43 -7.01 -8.16
N VAL A 98 9.83 -7.09 -6.88
CA VAL A 98 10.55 -8.26 -6.34
C VAL A 98 9.65 -9.49 -6.29
N LEU A 99 8.42 -9.34 -5.77
CA LEU A 99 7.48 -10.45 -5.69
C LEU A 99 7.13 -10.97 -7.08
N GLU A 100 6.81 -10.09 -8.02
CA GLU A 100 6.50 -10.45 -9.41
C GLU A 100 7.67 -11.19 -10.06
N ARG A 101 8.89 -10.63 -9.97
CA ARG A 101 10.10 -11.28 -10.50
C ARG A 101 10.29 -12.68 -9.94
N ASP A 102 10.09 -12.86 -8.65
CA ASP A 102 10.40 -14.13 -7.98
C ASP A 102 9.30 -15.17 -8.14
N THR A 103 8.02 -14.78 -8.14
CA THR A 103 6.91 -15.69 -8.42
C THR A 103 6.86 -16.10 -9.88
N ASN A 104 7.13 -15.19 -10.81
CA ASN A 104 7.01 -15.46 -12.25
C ASN A 104 8.18 -16.28 -12.84
N LYS A 105 9.15 -16.72 -12.01
CA LYS A 105 10.18 -17.69 -12.41
C LYS A 105 9.59 -19.04 -12.85
N ARG A 106 8.34 -19.33 -12.46
CA ARG A 106 7.60 -20.53 -12.85
C ARG A 106 6.14 -20.17 -13.15
N ALA A 107 5.53 -20.93 -14.05
CA ALA A 107 4.10 -20.85 -14.28
C ALA A 107 3.31 -21.45 -13.10
N HIS A 108 2.13 -20.88 -12.84
CA HIS A 108 1.21 -21.34 -11.79
C HIS A 108 -0.12 -21.73 -12.42
N ASN A 109 -0.51 -23.00 -12.27
CA ASN A 109 -1.75 -23.52 -12.84
C ASN A 109 -2.96 -23.41 -11.90
N THR A 110 -2.74 -22.94 -10.66
CA THR A 110 -3.80 -22.74 -9.66
C THR A 110 -3.54 -21.48 -8.85
N VAL A 111 -4.62 -20.89 -8.32
CA VAL A 111 -4.54 -19.73 -7.42
C VAL A 111 -3.77 -20.08 -6.14
N ASP A 112 -3.93 -21.29 -5.60
CA ASP A 112 -3.23 -21.71 -4.38
C ASP A 112 -1.72 -21.87 -4.60
N SER A 113 -1.32 -22.38 -5.77
CA SER A 113 0.10 -22.42 -6.17
C SER A 113 0.71 -21.02 -6.24
N LEU A 114 -0.02 -20.05 -6.80
CA LEU A 114 0.42 -18.66 -6.85
C LEU A 114 0.48 -18.03 -5.45
N LYS A 115 -0.54 -18.21 -4.61
CA LYS A 115 -0.54 -17.73 -3.22
C LYS A 115 0.65 -18.26 -2.42
N ALA A 116 0.93 -19.56 -2.53
CA ALA A 116 2.07 -20.18 -1.86
C ALA A 116 3.40 -19.58 -2.33
N ALA A 117 3.53 -19.30 -3.63
CA ALA A 117 4.72 -18.65 -4.18
C ALA A 117 4.89 -17.22 -3.69
N ILE A 118 3.81 -16.43 -3.61
CA ILE A 118 3.84 -15.06 -3.07
C ILE A 118 4.27 -15.10 -1.60
N ILE A 119 3.69 -15.99 -0.77
CA ILE A 119 4.05 -16.13 0.65
C ILE A 119 5.53 -16.48 0.79
N GLN A 120 6.04 -17.42 -0.02
CA GLN A 120 7.45 -17.79 0.01
C GLN A 120 8.36 -16.64 -0.42
N ALA A 121 7.99 -15.89 -1.47
CA ALA A 121 8.75 -14.75 -1.95
C ALA A 121 8.83 -13.65 -0.88
N VAL A 122 7.73 -13.37 -0.17
CA VAL A 122 7.72 -12.44 0.97
C VAL A 122 8.60 -12.97 2.11
N ALA A 123 8.52 -14.25 2.46
CA ALA A 123 9.31 -14.86 3.53
C ALA A 123 10.83 -14.86 3.24
N ASN A 124 11.21 -14.80 1.97
CA ASN A 124 12.61 -14.72 1.54
C ASN A 124 13.19 -13.31 1.60
N LEU A 125 12.37 -12.26 1.81
CA LEU A 125 12.86 -10.90 1.99
C LEU A 125 13.58 -10.78 3.33
N SER A 126 14.87 -10.42 3.29
CA SER A 126 15.65 -10.20 4.49
C SER A 126 15.25 -8.89 5.18
N SER A 127 15.43 -8.82 6.50
CA SER A 127 15.15 -7.59 7.25
C SER A 127 16.06 -6.44 6.83
N GLU A 128 17.29 -6.74 6.41
CA GLU A 128 18.26 -5.78 5.88
C GLU A 128 17.79 -5.21 4.54
N GLN A 129 17.25 -6.05 3.65
CA GLN A 129 16.67 -5.59 2.39
C GLN A 129 15.49 -4.64 2.64
N VAL A 130 14.57 -5.04 3.52
CA VAL A 130 13.42 -4.20 3.90
C VAL A 130 13.87 -2.87 4.51
N ALA A 131 14.81 -2.90 5.45
CA ALA A 131 15.34 -1.70 6.09
C ALA A 131 16.03 -0.77 5.08
N HIS A 132 16.81 -1.33 4.15
CA HIS A 132 17.46 -0.56 3.09
C HIS A 132 16.43 0.13 2.19
N VAL A 133 15.42 -0.60 1.74
CA VAL A 133 14.36 -0.09 0.83
C VAL A 133 13.55 1.02 1.50
N VAL A 134 13.16 0.84 2.76
CA VAL A 134 12.46 1.88 3.53
C VAL A 134 13.38 3.09 3.78
N GLY A 135 14.67 2.86 4.02
CA GLY A 135 15.67 3.93 4.19
C GLY A 135 15.83 4.82 2.95
N ARG A 136 15.53 4.32 1.75
CA ARG A 136 15.56 5.11 0.50
C ARG A 136 14.44 6.15 0.39
N PHE A 137 13.40 6.08 1.23
CA PHE A 137 12.24 6.96 1.14
C PHE A 137 12.63 8.45 1.17
N ARG A 138 13.51 8.87 2.09
CA ARG A 138 13.97 10.26 2.18
C ARG A 138 14.65 10.73 0.90
N HIS A 139 15.59 9.95 0.38
CA HIS A 139 16.31 10.28 -0.84
C HIS A 139 15.36 10.39 -2.05
N ARG A 140 14.34 9.54 -2.12
CA ARG A 140 13.31 9.62 -3.17
C ARG A 140 12.47 10.89 -3.06
N VAL A 141 12.07 11.29 -1.84
CA VAL A 141 11.40 12.58 -1.61
C VAL A 141 12.28 13.75 -2.06
N GLU A 142 13.56 13.76 -1.68
CA GLU A 142 14.51 14.79 -2.09
C GLU A 142 14.66 14.87 -3.61
N ALA A 143 14.75 13.72 -4.29
CA ALA A 143 14.82 13.65 -5.75
C ALA A 143 13.55 14.20 -6.43
N VAL A 144 12.37 13.90 -5.89
CA VAL A 144 11.10 14.46 -6.38
C VAL A 144 11.08 15.98 -6.22
N ILE A 145 11.57 16.51 -5.09
CA ILE A 145 11.68 17.96 -4.84
C ILE A 145 12.61 18.61 -5.87
N VAL A 146 13.80 18.03 -6.09
CA VAL A 146 14.77 18.52 -7.09
C VAL A 146 14.16 18.55 -8.50
N LYS A 147 13.32 17.56 -8.84
CA LYS A 147 12.59 17.50 -10.11
C LYS A 147 11.31 18.35 -10.15
N GLY A 148 11.04 19.18 -9.14
CA GLY A 148 9.85 20.03 -9.10
C GLY A 148 8.53 19.24 -9.07
N GLY A 149 8.53 18.06 -8.43
CA GLY A 149 7.36 17.19 -8.34
C GLY A 149 7.20 16.20 -9.51
N SER A 150 8.14 16.14 -10.44
CA SER A 150 8.13 15.16 -11.54
C SER A 150 8.61 13.78 -11.11
N TRP A 151 8.34 12.78 -11.97
CA TRP A 151 8.70 11.37 -11.80
C TRP A 151 10.20 11.15 -11.64
N ILE A 152 10.56 10.20 -10.80
CA ILE A 152 11.96 9.79 -10.57
C ILE A 152 12.15 8.32 -10.97
N GLU A 153 13.40 7.93 -11.22
CA GLU A 153 13.78 6.53 -11.44
C GLU A 153 14.43 5.99 -10.16
#